data_AF-A0A955QEH1-F1
#
_entry.id   AF-A0A955QEH1-F1
#
_cell.length_a   1.000
_cell.length_b   1.000
_cell.length_c   1.000
_cell.angle_alpha   90.00
_cell.angle_beta   90.00
_cell.angle_gamma   90.00
#
_symmetry.space_group_name_H-M   'P 1'
#
loop_
_entity.id
_entity.type
_entity.pdbx_description
1 polymer ?
#
loop_
_entity_poly.entity_id
_entity_poly.type
_entity_poly.pdbx_seq_one_letter_code
_entity_poly.pdbx_strand_id
1 'polypeptide(L)'
;ASDNALDRWVDTGRYGSFAMEMLMNEIFKRGGKKERLEAKVFGGGKIYDGTIDIGAKNAAWALDFLEREGISPLKADVGDLCPRKVYYFTDSGKVLLKKLDRVVATAIAQEEGQYREKLQRAPVQSEVTLF
;
A
#
# COMPACT_ATOMS: atom_id res chain seq x y z
N ALA A 1 -9.33 -17.62 -24.01
CA ALA A 1 -9.47 -17.56 -22.54
C ALA A 1 -8.55 -16.47 -22.04
N SER A 2 -9.01 -15.22 -22.11
CA SER A 2 -8.16 -14.03 -21.96
C SER A 2 -9.02 -12.91 -21.39
N ASP A 3 -9.47 -13.05 -20.15
CA ASP A 3 -10.02 -11.94 -19.38
C ASP A 3 -10.12 -12.31 -17.90
N ASN A 4 -9.26 -11.72 -17.06
CA ASN A 4 -9.37 -11.79 -15.59
C ASN A 4 -8.33 -10.91 -14.86
N ALA A 5 -7.28 -10.47 -15.57
CA ALA A 5 -6.28 -9.60 -14.96
C ALA A 5 -6.83 -8.18 -14.82
N LEU A 6 -7.23 -7.54 -15.93
CA LEU A 6 -7.69 -6.14 -15.99
C LEU A 6 -8.84 -5.83 -15.02
N ASP A 7 -9.82 -6.74 -14.89
CA ASP A 7 -11.00 -6.55 -14.05
C ASP A 7 -10.68 -6.53 -12.54
N ARG A 8 -9.71 -7.37 -12.10
CA ARG A 8 -9.20 -7.36 -10.71
C ARG A 8 -8.42 -6.10 -10.35
N TRP A 9 -7.81 -5.42 -11.33
CA TRP A 9 -7.01 -4.21 -11.07
C TRP A 9 -7.86 -2.96 -10.94
N VAL A 10 -8.96 -2.85 -11.71
CA VAL A 10 -9.99 -1.81 -11.51
C VAL A 10 -10.51 -1.85 -10.08
N ASP A 11 -10.59 -3.05 -9.48
CA ASP A 11 -10.99 -3.24 -8.09
C ASP A 11 -9.90 -2.74 -7.10
N THR A 12 -8.62 -3.07 -7.29
CA THR A 12 -7.53 -2.58 -6.42
C THR A 12 -7.35 -1.06 -6.42
N GLY A 13 -7.46 -0.43 -7.60
CA GLY A 13 -7.42 1.03 -7.72
C GLY A 13 -8.63 1.71 -7.08
N ARG A 14 -9.81 1.06 -7.10
CA ARG A 14 -11.02 1.50 -6.40
C ARG A 14 -10.87 1.43 -4.88
N TYR A 15 -10.29 0.36 -4.35
CA TYR A 15 -10.00 0.28 -2.90
C TYR A 15 -9.03 1.38 -2.49
N GLY A 16 -7.97 1.60 -3.28
CA GLY A 16 -7.03 2.69 -3.06
C GLY A 16 -7.70 4.05 -3.06
N SER A 17 -8.51 4.36 -4.08
CA SER A 17 -9.16 5.67 -4.22
C SER A 17 -10.14 5.92 -3.08
N PHE A 18 -10.97 4.93 -2.75
CA PHE A 18 -11.93 5.05 -1.66
C PHE A 18 -11.25 5.23 -0.30
N ALA A 19 -10.20 4.46 -0.02
CA ALA A 19 -9.45 4.58 1.24
C ALA A 19 -8.78 5.96 1.36
N MET A 20 -8.17 6.45 0.28
CA MET A 20 -7.51 7.76 0.26
C MET A 20 -8.51 8.90 0.39
N GLU A 21 -9.66 8.81 -0.28
CA GLU A 21 -10.75 9.79 -0.16
C GLU A 21 -11.30 9.84 1.26
N MET A 22 -11.58 8.68 1.86
CA MET A 22 -12.04 8.60 3.24
C MET A 22 -11.01 9.19 4.22
N LEU A 23 -9.72 8.91 4.01
CA LEU A 23 -8.63 9.49 4.81
C LEU A 23 -8.59 11.02 4.70
N MET A 24 -8.61 11.56 3.49
CA MET A 24 -8.61 13.02 3.27
C MET A 24 -9.84 13.68 3.90
N ASN A 25 -11.01 13.07 3.74
CA ASN A 25 -12.25 13.57 4.34
C ASN A 25 -12.16 13.62 5.87
N GLU A 26 -11.58 12.60 6.51
CA GLU A 26 -11.38 12.63 7.97
C GLU A 26 -10.35 13.68 8.41
N ILE A 27 -9.31 13.94 7.60
CA ILE A 27 -8.38 15.05 7.86
C ILE A 27 -9.11 16.40 7.76
N PHE A 28 -9.97 16.59 6.76
CA PHE A 28 -10.72 17.83 6.58
C PHE A 28 -11.75 18.06 7.68
N LYS A 29 -12.47 17.02 8.11
CA LYS A 29 -13.39 17.10 9.28
C LYS A 29 -12.69 17.55 10.55
N ARG A 30 -11.40 17.22 10.70
CA ARG A 30 -10.56 17.60 11.84
C ARG A 30 -9.88 18.97 11.66
N GLY A 31 -10.24 19.73 10.63
CA GLY A 31 -9.73 21.08 10.37
C GLY A 31 -8.50 21.14 9.45
N GLY A 32 -8.11 20.00 8.85
CA GLY A 32 -7.14 20.00 7.77
C GLY A 32 -7.65 20.76 6.54
N LYS A 33 -6.73 21.38 5.80
CA LYS A 33 -7.04 22.13 4.57
C LYS A 33 -6.26 21.55 3.41
N LYS A 34 -6.91 21.42 2.24
CA LYS A 34 -6.30 20.82 1.06
C LYS A 34 -5.00 21.51 0.66
N GLU A 35 -4.95 22.83 0.76
CA GLU A 35 -3.79 23.66 0.39
C GLU A 35 -2.59 23.50 1.35
N ARG A 36 -2.82 22.88 2.51
CA ARG A 36 -1.80 22.62 3.53
C ARG A 36 -1.42 21.15 3.63
N LEU A 37 -1.99 20.30 2.77
CA LEU A 37 -1.64 18.88 2.77
C LEU A 37 -0.24 18.69 2.22
N GLU A 38 0.56 17.93 2.96
CA GLU A 38 1.85 17.44 2.53
C GLU A 38 1.74 15.95 2.21
N ALA A 39 2.18 15.55 1.01
CA ALA A 39 2.26 14.14 0.64
C ALA A 39 3.71 13.66 0.63
N LYS A 40 3.94 12.45 1.14
CA LYS A 40 5.23 11.75 1.06
C LYS A 40 4.96 10.28 0.73
N VAL A 41 5.60 9.77 -0.31
CA VAL A 41 5.31 8.45 -0.88
C VAL A 41 6.50 7.52 -0.64
N PHE A 42 6.26 6.36 -0.07
CA PHE A 42 7.31 5.39 0.25
C PHE A 42 6.85 3.97 -0.08
N GLY A 43 7.79 3.10 -0.50
CA GLY A 43 7.54 1.67 -0.66
C GLY A 43 7.60 1.20 -2.10
N GLY A 44 6.64 0.39 -2.54
CA GLY A 44 6.61 -0.14 -3.90
C GLY A 44 7.79 -1.06 -4.27
N GLY A 45 8.45 -1.69 -3.27
CA GLY A 45 9.56 -2.58 -3.53
C GLY A 45 9.14 -3.92 -4.11
N LYS A 46 9.94 -4.46 -5.04
CA LYS A 46 9.72 -5.77 -5.65
C LYS A 46 10.37 -6.86 -4.79
N ILE A 47 9.61 -7.35 -3.81
CA ILE A 47 10.09 -8.34 -2.82
C ILE A 47 10.09 -9.76 -3.38
N TYR A 48 9.17 -10.07 -4.31
CA TYR A 48 9.02 -11.39 -4.91
C TYR A 48 9.46 -11.38 -6.38
N ASP A 49 10.15 -12.43 -6.82
CA ASP A 49 10.51 -12.68 -8.23
C ASP A 49 9.33 -13.19 -9.06
N GLY A 50 8.17 -12.54 -8.90
CA GLY A 50 7.00 -12.74 -9.75
C GLY A 50 7.11 -11.99 -11.08
N THR A 51 6.32 -12.44 -12.06
CA THR A 51 6.16 -11.76 -13.36
C THR A 51 5.44 -10.42 -13.25
N ILE A 52 4.66 -10.19 -12.20
CA ILE A 52 3.92 -8.95 -11.98
C ILE A 52 4.56 -8.17 -10.84
N ASP A 53 5.04 -6.96 -11.15
CA ASP A 53 5.53 -6.01 -10.16
C ASP A 53 4.36 -5.19 -9.58
N ILE A 54 3.77 -5.71 -8.51
CA ILE A 54 2.67 -5.04 -7.79
C ILE A 54 3.18 -3.77 -7.10
N GLY A 55 4.43 -3.78 -6.63
CA GLY A 55 5.05 -2.66 -5.93
C GLY A 55 5.16 -1.44 -6.83
N ALA A 56 5.72 -1.62 -8.03
CA ALA A 56 5.84 -0.57 -9.03
C ALA A 56 4.46 -0.02 -9.45
N LYS A 57 3.47 -0.89 -9.64
CA LYS A 57 2.10 -0.48 -9.98
C LYS A 57 1.44 0.36 -8.89
N ASN A 58 1.57 -0.05 -7.63
CA ASN A 58 1.02 0.69 -6.49
C ASN A 58 1.69 2.06 -6.35
N ALA A 59 3.01 2.13 -6.56
CA ALA A 59 3.74 3.39 -6.54
C ALA A 59 3.27 4.33 -7.66
N ALA A 60 3.13 3.82 -8.89
CA ALA A 60 2.63 4.60 -10.02
C ALA A 60 1.20 5.12 -9.75
N TRP A 61 0.29 4.24 -9.32
CA TRP A 61 -1.08 4.63 -9.00
C TRP A 61 -1.15 5.72 -7.92
N ALA A 62 -0.33 5.61 -6.86
CA ALA A 62 -0.31 6.59 -5.77
C ALA A 62 0.20 7.96 -6.25
N LEU A 63 1.19 7.99 -7.13
CA LEU A 63 1.69 9.23 -7.73
C LEU A 63 0.63 9.86 -8.65
N ASP A 64 -0.01 9.06 -9.51
CA ASP A 64 -1.09 9.53 -10.40
C ASP A 64 -2.32 10.02 -9.61
N PHE A 65 -2.61 9.43 -8.45
CA PHE A 65 -3.69 9.86 -7.57
C PHE A 65 -3.38 11.25 -6.99
N LEU A 66 -2.17 11.43 -6.46
CA LEU A 66 -1.73 12.71 -5.90
C LEU A 66 -1.69 13.82 -6.94
N GLU A 67 -1.24 13.52 -8.16
CA GLU A 67 -1.25 14.46 -9.28
C GLU A 67 -2.68 14.90 -9.62
N ARG A 68 -3.62 13.95 -9.73
CA ARG A 68 -5.04 14.24 -9.97
C ARG A 68 -5.67 15.10 -8.87
N GLU A 69 -5.25 14.89 -7.62
CA GLU A 69 -5.69 15.70 -6.49
C GLU A 69 -5.00 17.08 -6.41
N GLY A 70 -4.00 17.34 -7.26
CA GLY A 70 -3.24 18.59 -7.25
C GLY A 70 -2.26 18.68 -6.08
N ILE A 71 -1.81 17.55 -5.55
CA ILE A 71 -0.88 17.47 -4.41
C ILE A 71 0.47 16.97 -4.92
N SER A 72 1.47 17.85 -4.95
CA SER A 72 2.84 17.43 -5.31
C SER A 72 3.53 16.75 -4.11
N PRO A 73 4.08 15.54 -4.28
CA PRO A 73 4.77 14.85 -3.19
C PRO A 73 6.07 15.59 -2.82
N LEU A 74 6.24 15.92 -1.54
CA LEU A 74 7.46 16.53 -1.01
C LEU A 74 8.67 15.59 -1.05
N LYS A 75 8.40 14.29 -0.92
CA LYS A 75 9.43 13.24 -0.98
C LYS A 75 8.83 11.95 -1.50
N ALA A 76 9.56 11.27 -2.37
CA ALA A 76 9.20 9.96 -2.87
C ALA A 76 10.42 9.01 -2.78
N ASP A 77 10.27 7.87 -2.10
CA ASP A 77 11.22 6.74 -2.15
C ASP A 77 10.44 5.47 -2.50
N VAL A 78 10.33 5.22 -3.81
CA VAL A 78 9.53 4.13 -4.36
C VAL A 78 10.39 3.16 -5.18
N GLY A 79 9.93 1.92 -5.37
CA GLY A 79 10.65 0.89 -6.14
C GLY A 79 11.69 0.14 -5.29
N ASP A 80 12.82 -0.27 -5.86
CA ASP A 80 13.89 -1.05 -5.21
C ASP A 80 13.50 -2.53 -4.93
N LEU A 81 14.49 -3.39 -4.70
CA LEU A 81 14.31 -4.80 -4.35
C LEU A 81 14.20 -5.02 -2.83
N CYS A 82 14.42 -3.97 -2.04
CA CYS A 82 14.46 -4.05 -0.58
C CYS A 82 13.10 -3.66 0.04
N PRO A 83 12.55 -4.47 0.96
CA PRO A 83 11.45 -4.04 1.81
C PRO A 83 11.88 -2.84 2.65
N ARG A 84 10.90 -2.03 3.09
CA ARG A 84 11.18 -0.83 3.90
C ARG A 84 10.20 -0.71 5.04
N LYS A 85 10.71 -0.35 6.20
CA LYS A 85 9.89 0.05 7.36
C LYS A 85 9.80 1.56 7.40
N VAL A 86 8.57 2.08 7.46
CA VAL A 86 8.28 3.51 7.48
C VAL A 86 7.68 3.86 8.83
N TYR A 87 8.26 4.87 9.49
CA TYR A 87 7.69 5.51 10.67
C TYR A 87 7.32 6.94 10.32
N TYR A 88 6.05 7.29 10.50
CA TYR A 88 5.53 8.63 10.22
C TYR A 88 5.09 9.31 11.52
N PHE A 89 5.67 10.49 11.77
CA PHE A 89 5.33 11.35 12.89
C PHE A 89 4.32 12.40 12.42
N THR A 90 3.05 12.23 12.79
CA THR A 90 1.93 13.05 12.30
C THR A 90 1.96 14.50 12.79
N ASP A 91 2.61 14.76 13.92
CA ASP A 91 2.76 16.07 14.54
C ASP A 91 3.75 16.99 13.78
N SER A 92 4.79 16.39 13.21
CA SER A 92 5.93 17.08 12.60
C SER A 92 6.10 16.78 11.11
N GLY A 93 5.34 15.82 10.58
CA GLY A 93 5.48 15.30 9.23
C GLY A 93 6.79 14.53 8.99
N LYS A 94 7.60 14.28 10.03
CA LYS A 94 8.89 13.59 9.87
C LYS A 94 8.67 12.12 9.51
N VAL A 95 9.54 11.61 8.64
CA VAL A 95 9.53 10.21 8.23
C VAL A 95 10.89 9.60 8.52
N LEU A 96 10.92 8.48 9.23
CA LEU A 96 12.09 7.62 9.34
C LEU A 96 11.88 6.38 8.47
N LEU A 97 12.87 6.08 7.65
CA LEU A 97 12.83 4.98 6.69
C LEU A 97 14.01 4.06 6.94
N LYS A 98 13.72 2.77 7.15
CA LYS A 98 14.72 1.72 7.27
C LYS A 98 14.55 0.74 6.12
N LYS A 99 15.53 0.69 5.21
CA LYS A 99 15.63 -0.39 4.22
C LYS A 99 16.04 -1.68 4.94
N LEU A 100 15.34 -2.76 4.66
CA LEU A 100 15.60 -4.08 5.23
C LEU A 100 16.41 -4.91 4.23
N ASP A 101 17.42 -5.62 4.72
CA ASP A 101 18.27 -6.47 3.88
C ASP A 101 17.49 -7.61 3.23
N ARG A 102 17.90 -7.97 2.02
CA ARG A 102 17.26 -9.02 1.21
C ARG A 102 17.26 -10.39 1.91
N VAL A 103 18.26 -10.70 2.74
CA VAL A 103 18.30 -11.96 3.50
C VAL A 103 17.20 -12.00 4.57
N VAL A 104 16.98 -10.88 5.26
CA VAL A 104 15.85 -10.74 6.18
C VAL A 104 14.54 -10.76 5.40
N ALA A 105 14.50 -10.16 4.20
CA ALA A 105 13.35 -10.19 3.31
C ALA A 105 12.98 -11.61 2.87
N THR A 106 13.95 -12.48 2.56
CA THR A 106 13.69 -13.88 2.22
C THR A 106 13.14 -14.67 3.39
N ALA A 107 13.60 -14.41 4.61
CA ALA A 107 13.05 -15.04 5.81
C ALA A 107 11.60 -14.59 6.07
N ILE A 108 11.33 -13.28 5.97
CA ILE A 108 9.97 -12.73 6.07
C ILE A 108 9.07 -13.31 4.97
N ALA A 109 9.54 -13.39 3.73
CA ALA A 109 8.78 -13.94 2.60
C ALA A 109 8.43 -15.43 2.80
N GLN A 110 9.35 -16.21 3.37
CA GLN A 110 9.09 -17.60 3.75
C GLN A 110 8.04 -17.71 4.86
N GLU A 111 8.14 -16.86 5.89
CA GLU A 111 7.19 -16.81 7.00
C GLU A 111 5.78 -16.40 6.53
N GLU A 112 5.67 -15.35 5.71
CA GLU A 112 4.42 -14.92 5.07
C GLU A 112 3.81 -16.04 4.19
N GLY A 113 4.64 -16.77 3.45
CA GLY A 113 4.22 -17.92 2.66
C GLY A 113 3.60 -19.02 3.51
N GLN A 114 4.27 -19.40 4.60
CA GLN A 114 3.77 -20.39 5.55
C GLN A 114 2.50 -19.91 6.26
N TYR A 115 2.40 -18.62 6.60
CA TYR A 115 1.21 -18.03 7.18
C TYR A 115 0.02 -18.09 6.21
N ARG A 116 0.25 -17.78 4.92
CA ARG A 116 -0.78 -17.87 3.88
C ARG A 116 -1.29 -19.30 3.69
N GLU A 117 -0.41 -20.30 3.73
CA GLU A 117 -0.82 -21.71 3.67
C GLU A 117 -1.65 -22.14 4.89
N LYS A 118 -1.30 -21.63 6.09
CA LYS A 118 -2.11 -21.86 7.31
C LYS A 118 -3.50 -21.23 7.19
N LEU A 119 -3.60 -20.00 6.68
CA LEU A 119 -4.90 -19.34 6.45
C LEU A 119 -5.77 -20.09 5.44
N GLN A 120 -5.17 -20.72 4.42
CA GLN A 120 -5.92 -21.54 3.45
C GLN A 120 -6.37 -22.90 4.01
N ARG A 121 -5.65 -23.43 5.00
CA ARG A 121 -5.98 -24.72 5.65
C ARG A 121 -6.86 -24.58 6.89
N ALA A 122 -6.94 -23.41 7.50
CA ALA A 122 -7.87 -23.17 8.60
C ALA A 122 -9.30 -23.21 8.04
N PRO A 123 -10.20 -24.05 8.57
CA PRO A 123 -11.60 -24.00 8.17
C PRO A 123 -12.14 -22.62 8.55
N VAL A 124 -12.79 -21.95 7.59
CA VAL A 124 -13.57 -20.74 7.87
C VAL A 124 -14.68 -21.16 8.82
N GLN A 125 -14.46 -20.98 10.12
CA GLN A 125 -15.49 -21.19 11.13
C GLN A 125 -16.43 -19.98 11.07
N SER A 126 -17.22 -19.90 10.00
CA SER A 126 -18.32 -18.97 9.89
C SER A 126 -19.50 -19.54 10.66
N GLU A 127 -19.65 -19.10 11.90
CA GLU A 127 -20.98 -18.98 12.50
C GLU A 127 -21.31 -17.48 12.57
N VAL A 128 -21.55 -16.89 11.41
CA VAL A 128 -22.20 -15.57 11.33
C VAL A 128 -23.69 -15.85 11.21
N THR A 129 -24.39 -15.83 12.34
CA THR A 129 -25.86 -15.80 12.33
C THR A 129 -26.29 -14.40 11.87
N LEU A 130 -26.88 -14.33 10.69
CA LEU A 130 -27.65 -13.16 10.24
C LEU A 130 -29.06 -13.26 10.83
N PHE A 131 -29.45 -12.26 11.63
CA PHE A 131 -30.84 -11.98 11.98
C PHE A 131 -31.30 -10.75 11.19
#